data_AF-T1JS20-F1
#
_entry.id   AF-T1JS20-F1
#
_cell.length_a   1.000
_cell.length_b   1.000
_cell.length_c   1.000
_cell.angle_alpha   90.00
_cell.angle_beta   90.00
_cell.angle_gamma   90.00
#
_symmetry.space_group_name_H-M   'P 1'
#
loop_
_entity.id
_entity.type
_entity.pdbx_description
1 polymer ?
#
loop_
_entity_poly.entity_id
_entity_poly.type
_entity_poly.pdbx_seq_one_letter_code
_entity_poly.pdbx_strand_id
1 'polypeptide(L)'
;MRNYKIFLEFNESLCPKFIDSALTEIIICWLPQDLENMSWASKMYSISKIGDRCLMVWLSGEEAQTIEKMDFSKLKSDLINAVKKILKAPDLPDPVNIIPTRWHQDPFSRGSYSFISAQSCVGDIEKLAQPIYSNPAQEKPNLLFAGEACHTSYFSTTHGAFLTGRKAALYLVDSDENSIKEVDPSKKLCNL
;
A
#
# COMPACT_ATOMS: atom_id res chain seq x y z
N MET A 1 -6.01 6.10 -0.37
CA MET A 1 -4.95 6.13 -1.41
C MET A 1 -5.17 4.97 -2.36
N ARG A 2 -4.71 5.08 -3.60
CA ARG A 2 -4.87 4.05 -4.63
C ARG A 2 -3.48 3.53 -4.99
N ASN A 3 -3.05 2.47 -4.32
CA ASN A 3 -1.81 1.76 -4.62
C ASN A 3 -2.10 0.35 -5.08
N TYR A 4 -1.27 -0.10 -6.00
CA TYR A 4 -1.48 -1.33 -6.73
C TYR A 4 -0.13 -1.99 -7.03
N LYS A 5 -0.08 -3.31 -6.85
CA LYS A 5 1.12 -4.12 -7.10
C LYS A 5 0.79 -5.23 -8.07
N ILE A 6 1.72 -5.52 -8.96
CA ILE A 6 1.65 -6.72 -9.80
C ILE A 6 2.96 -7.48 -9.63
N PHE A 7 2.87 -8.73 -9.19
CA PHE A 7 4.03 -9.61 -9.11
C PHE A 7 4.16 -10.41 -10.41
N LEU A 8 5.38 -10.47 -10.93
CA LEU A 8 5.76 -11.23 -12.11
C LEU A 8 6.76 -12.29 -11.68
N GLU A 9 6.36 -13.55 -11.72
CA GLU A 9 7.22 -14.68 -11.38
C GLU A 9 7.74 -15.36 -12.65
N PHE A 10 9.01 -15.73 -12.66
CA PHE A 10 9.67 -16.35 -13.81
C PHE A 10 10.18 -17.75 -13.46
N ASN A 11 10.23 -18.62 -14.48
CA ASN A 11 10.73 -19.99 -14.30
C ASN A 11 12.25 -20.07 -14.15
N GLU A 12 12.97 -19.03 -14.58
CA GLU A 12 14.42 -18.96 -14.55
C GLU A 12 14.87 -17.64 -13.94
N SER A 13 16.13 -17.61 -13.50
CA SER A 13 16.76 -16.38 -13.00
C SER A 13 16.83 -15.34 -14.12
N LEU A 14 16.38 -14.13 -13.82
CA LEU A 14 16.56 -12.96 -14.67
C LEU A 14 17.99 -12.41 -14.59
N CYS A 15 18.69 -12.68 -13.49
CA CYS A 15 20.05 -12.20 -13.26
C CYS A 15 21.10 -13.19 -13.78
N PRO A 16 22.23 -12.70 -14.32
CA PRO A 16 22.50 -11.31 -14.69
C PRO A 16 22.00 -10.95 -16.10
N LYS A 17 21.38 -11.91 -16.82
CA LYS A 17 21.10 -11.80 -18.26
C LYS A 17 20.23 -10.60 -18.62
N PHE A 18 19.15 -10.38 -17.88
CA PHE A 18 18.17 -9.33 -18.16
C PHE A 18 18.23 -8.19 -17.15
N ILE A 19 18.69 -8.46 -15.94
CA ILE A 19 18.77 -7.49 -14.84
C ILE A 19 20.09 -7.71 -14.10
N ASP A 20 20.81 -6.63 -13.81
CA ASP A 20 22.01 -6.67 -12.98
C ASP A 20 21.71 -7.24 -11.58
N SER A 21 22.57 -8.11 -11.08
CA SER A 21 22.37 -8.80 -9.80
C SER A 21 22.26 -7.84 -8.61
N ALA A 22 22.90 -6.67 -8.67
CA ALA A 22 22.86 -5.64 -7.63
C ALA A 22 21.66 -4.67 -7.76
N LEU A 23 20.93 -4.69 -8.87
CA LEU A 23 19.77 -3.82 -9.07
C LEU A 23 18.60 -4.24 -8.18
N THR A 24 18.12 -3.34 -7.35
CA THR A 24 16.97 -3.58 -6.46
C THR A 24 15.69 -2.93 -6.98
N GLU A 25 15.79 -1.81 -7.70
CA GLU A 25 14.64 -1.07 -8.18
C GLU A 25 14.95 -0.25 -9.44
N ILE A 26 13.97 -0.15 -10.32
CA ILE A 26 13.97 0.70 -11.50
C ILE A 26 12.86 1.71 -11.32
N ILE A 27 13.21 3.00 -11.30
CA ILE A 27 12.23 4.10 -11.32
C ILE A 27 11.94 4.45 -12.79
N ILE A 28 10.66 4.54 -13.12
CA ILE A 28 10.21 4.74 -14.50
C ILE A 28 9.79 6.20 -14.69
N CYS A 29 10.29 6.80 -15.77
CA CYS A 29 9.84 8.10 -16.25
C CYS A 29 9.33 7.91 -17.69
N TRP A 30 8.02 8.03 -17.87
CA TRP A 30 7.37 7.86 -19.17
C TRP A 30 7.44 9.15 -19.98
N LEU A 31 7.81 9.02 -21.26
CA LEU A 31 7.56 10.08 -22.23
C LEU A 31 6.19 9.87 -22.89
N PRO A 32 5.51 10.92 -23.38
CA PRO A 32 4.21 10.77 -24.04
C PRO A 32 4.22 9.74 -25.18
N GLN A 33 5.29 9.70 -25.99
CA GLN A 33 5.44 8.71 -27.06
C GLN A 33 5.52 7.26 -26.57
N ASP A 34 5.86 7.03 -25.30
CA ASP A 34 5.96 5.68 -24.75
C ASP A 34 4.61 5.07 -24.40
N LEU A 35 3.59 5.91 -24.24
CA LEU A 35 2.27 5.56 -23.73
C LEU A 35 1.23 5.39 -24.83
N GLU A 36 1.61 5.50 -26.10
CA GLU A 36 0.74 5.22 -27.23
C GLU A 36 0.14 3.81 -27.08
N ASN A 37 -1.17 3.74 -26.82
CA ASN A 37 -1.97 2.53 -26.55
C ASN A 37 -1.83 1.86 -25.16
N MET A 38 -1.08 2.46 -24.22
CA MET A 38 -0.91 1.97 -22.84
C MET A 38 -1.11 3.10 -21.82
N SER A 39 -2.22 3.85 -21.93
CA SER A 39 -2.49 5.01 -21.07
C SER A 39 -2.50 4.68 -19.57
N TRP A 40 -2.92 3.46 -19.19
CA TRP A 40 -2.88 2.99 -17.80
C TRP A 40 -1.46 2.83 -17.25
N ALA A 41 -0.49 2.52 -18.11
CA ALA A 41 0.91 2.33 -17.73
C ALA A 41 1.58 3.63 -17.30
N SER A 42 0.99 4.79 -17.61
CA SER A 42 1.48 6.11 -17.19
C SER A 42 1.65 6.26 -15.66
N LYS A 43 0.94 5.44 -14.87
CA LYS A 43 1.09 5.40 -13.40
C LYS A 43 1.92 4.25 -12.89
N MET A 44 2.51 3.46 -13.77
CA MET A 44 3.57 2.52 -13.42
C MET A 44 4.84 3.32 -13.15
N TYR A 45 5.23 3.43 -11.88
CA TYR A 45 6.32 4.34 -11.48
C TYR A 45 7.58 3.61 -11.04
N SER A 46 7.50 2.34 -10.64
CA SER A 46 8.71 1.55 -10.39
C SER A 46 8.52 0.04 -10.58
N ILE A 47 9.64 -0.64 -10.80
CA ILE A 47 9.76 -2.10 -10.78
C ILE A 47 10.82 -2.45 -9.75
N SER A 48 10.43 -3.13 -8.67
CA SER A 48 11.34 -3.65 -7.66
C SER A 48 11.74 -5.09 -7.98
N LYS A 49 13.02 -5.42 -7.85
CA LYS A 49 13.51 -6.80 -7.85
C LYS A 49 13.30 -7.40 -6.46
N ILE A 50 12.28 -8.25 -6.34
CA ILE A 50 12.00 -8.97 -5.08
C ILE A 50 12.96 -10.15 -4.91
N GLY A 51 13.35 -10.76 -6.02
CA GLY A 51 14.39 -11.77 -6.10
C GLY A 51 14.75 -12.02 -7.55
N ASP A 52 15.71 -12.91 -7.80
CA ASP A 52 16.23 -13.13 -9.16
C ASP A 52 15.18 -13.74 -10.10
N ARG A 53 14.07 -14.25 -9.57
CA ARG A 53 12.95 -14.84 -10.32
C ARG A 53 11.62 -14.09 -10.13
N CYS A 54 11.63 -12.93 -9.46
CA CYS A 54 10.42 -12.20 -9.13
C CYS A 54 10.61 -10.68 -9.22
N LEU A 55 9.80 -10.06 -10.08
CA LEU A 55 9.66 -8.62 -10.17
C LEU A 55 8.33 -8.18 -9.57
N MET A 56 8.33 -7.01 -8.94
CA MET A 56 7.12 -6.38 -8.45
C MET A 56 6.98 -5.01 -9.10
N VAL A 57 5.86 -4.81 -9.77
CA VAL A 57 5.53 -3.58 -10.48
C VAL A 57 4.62 -2.74 -9.60
N TRP A 58 4.99 -1.47 -9.40
CA TRP A 58 4.22 -0.50 -8.65
C TRP A 58 3.40 0.41 -9.54
N LEU A 59 2.12 0.54 -9.22
CA LEU A 59 1.19 1.46 -9.86
C LEU A 59 0.39 2.25 -8.81
N SER A 60 0.00 3.47 -9.17
CA SER A 60 -0.84 4.32 -8.32
C SER A 60 -1.93 5.04 -9.12
N GLY A 61 -2.73 5.89 -8.46
CA GLY A 61 -3.68 6.78 -9.15
C GLY A 61 -5.03 6.13 -9.48
N GLU A 62 -5.82 6.81 -10.32
CA GLU A 62 -7.13 6.32 -10.79
C GLU A 62 -6.98 5.06 -11.65
N GLU A 63 -5.85 4.95 -12.32
CA GLU A 63 -5.46 3.87 -13.21
C GLU A 63 -5.43 2.53 -12.47
N ALA A 64 -5.09 2.50 -11.18
CA ALA A 64 -5.20 1.31 -10.35
C ALA A 64 -6.63 0.71 -10.37
N GLN A 65 -7.67 1.54 -10.28
CA GLN A 65 -9.06 1.06 -10.32
C GLN A 65 -9.49 0.64 -11.73
N THR A 66 -8.97 1.31 -12.76
CA THR A 66 -9.21 0.93 -14.15
C THR A 66 -8.63 -0.45 -14.45
N ILE A 67 -7.41 -0.72 -13.98
CA ILE A 67 -6.72 -2.00 -14.17
C ILE A 67 -7.47 -3.15 -13.45
N GLU A 68 -8.03 -2.91 -12.26
CA GLU A 68 -8.83 -3.92 -11.57
C GLU A 68 -10.06 -4.39 -12.38
N LYS A 69 -10.59 -3.54 -13.27
CA LYS A 69 -11.74 -3.84 -14.13
C LYS A 69 -11.37 -4.33 -15.53
N MET A 70 -10.08 -4.29 -15.86
CA MET A 70 -9.56 -4.64 -17.19
C MET A 70 -9.59 -6.16 -17.40
N ASP A 71 -9.78 -6.58 -18.65
CA ASP A 71 -9.58 -7.97 -19.04
C ASP A 71 -8.15 -8.42 -18.71
N PHE A 72 -8.04 -9.58 -18.05
CA PHE A 72 -6.76 -10.07 -17.56
C PHE A 72 -5.79 -10.42 -18.70
N SER A 73 -6.29 -10.92 -19.84
CA SER A 73 -5.45 -11.26 -20.99
C SER A 73 -4.83 -10.01 -21.61
N LYS A 74 -5.64 -8.94 -21.72
CA LYS A 74 -5.14 -7.64 -22.17
C LYS A 74 -4.12 -7.05 -21.19
N LEU A 75 -4.40 -7.07 -19.89
CA LEU A 75 -3.46 -6.62 -18.86
C LEU A 75 -2.14 -7.37 -18.96
N LYS A 76 -2.19 -8.71 -19.06
CA LYS A 76 -1.00 -9.56 -19.21
C LYS A 76 -0.15 -9.14 -20.42
N SER A 77 -0.77 -9.03 -21.59
CA SER A 77 -0.08 -8.65 -22.83
C SER A 77 0.58 -7.27 -22.71
N ASP A 78 -0.21 -6.26 -22.30
CA ASP A 78 0.26 -4.88 -22.22
C ASP A 78 1.39 -4.74 -21.16
N LEU A 79 1.26 -5.42 -20.02
CA LEU A 79 2.26 -5.41 -18.95
C LEU A 79 3.59 -6.05 -19.36
N ILE A 80 3.54 -7.23 -19.98
CA ILE A 80 4.75 -7.91 -20.46
C ILE A 80 5.49 -7.03 -21.48
N ASN A 81 4.75 -6.42 -22.41
CA ASN A 81 5.32 -5.52 -23.40
C ASN A 81 5.97 -4.29 -22.74
N ALA A 82 5.33 -3.70 -21.75
CA ALA A 82 5.87 -2.58 -20.99
C ALA A 82 7.17 -2.97 -20.26
N VAL A 83 7.20 -4.11 -19.56
CA VAL A 83 8.40 -4.60 -18.86
C VAL A 83 9.55 -4.88 -19.83
N LYS A 84 9.27 -5.55 -20.96
CA LYS A 84 10.28 -5.79 -22.02
C LYS A 84 10.87 -4.49 -22.56
N LYS A 85 10.03 -3.46 -22.76
CA LYS A 85 10.46 -2.13 -23.22
C LYS A 85 11.34 -1.43 -22.19
N ILE A 86 10.95 -1.43 -20.91
CA ILE A 86 11.68 -0.78 -19.81
C ILE A 86 13.05 -1.43 -19.61
N LEU A 87 13.10 -2.76 -19.59
CA LEU A 87 14.34 -3.52 -19.43
C LEU A 87 15.20 -3.54 -20.71
N LYS A 88 14.68 -3.03 -21.83
CA LYS A 88 15.30 -3.14 -23.17
C LYS A 88 15.65 -4.59 -23.52
N ALA A 89 14.79 -5.52 -23.12
CA ALA A 89 14.99 -6.97 -23.21
C ALA A 89 13.84 -7.61 -24.01
N PRO A 90 13.89 -7.60 -25.36
CA PRO A 90 12.81 -8.16 -26.19
C PRO A 90 12.69 -9.68 -26.06
N ASP A 91 13.77 -10.38 -25.71
CA ASP A 91 13.84 -11.82 -25.49
C ASP A 91 13.58 -12.24 -24.03
N LEU A 92 13.13 -11.31 -23.17
CA LEU A 92 12.70 -11.65 -21.81
C LEU A 92 11.62 -12.76 -21.88
N PRO A 93 11.78 -13.87 -21.14
CA PRO A 93 10.75 -14.90 -21.10
C PRO A 93 9.47 -14.35 -20.51
N ASP A 94 8.33 -14.89 -20.91
CA ASP A 94 7.07 -14.52 -20.29
C ASP A 94 7.01 -15.06 -18.84
N PRO A 95 6.45 -14.29 -17.89
CA PRO A 95 6.28 -14.75 -16.52
C PRO A 95 5.32 -15.95 -16.45
N VAL A 96 5.64 -16.91 -15.58
CA VAL A 96 4.80 -18.08 -15.30
C VAL A 96 3.56 -17.68 -14.50
N ASN A 97 3.71 -16.75 -13.56
CA ASN A 97 2.61 -16.20 -12.78
C ASN A 97 2.60 -14.68 -12.86
N ILE A 98 1.39 -14.12 -13.03
CA ILE A 98 1.13 -12.68 -12.95
C ILE A 98 0.07 -12.48 -11.89
N ILE A 99 0.45 -11.84 -10.78
CA ILE A 99 -0.40 -11.75 -9.59
C ILE A 99 -0.68 -10.28 -9.29
N PRO A 100 -1.77 -9.71 -9.83
CA PRO A 100 -2.23 -8.39 -9.48
C PRO A 100 -2.90 -8.37 -8.10
N THR A 101 -2.62 -7.35 -7.28
CA THR A 101 -3.46 -7.03 -6.12
C THR A 101 -4.83 -6.51 -6.57
N ARG A 102 -5.87 -6.56 -5.73
CA ARG A 102 -7.19 -5.96 -6.04
C ARG A 102 -7.81 -5.31 -4.80
N TRP A 103 -7.07 -4.38 -4.19
CA TRP A 103 -7.45 -3.80 -2.91
C TRP A 103 -8.78 -3.05 -2.95
N HIS A 104 -9.13 -2.44 -4.08
CA HIS A 104 -10.37 -1.67 -4.18
C HIS A 104 -11.60 -2.58 -4.32
N GLN A 105 -11.49 -3.68 -5.09
CA GLN A 105 -12.54 -4.69 -5.22
C GLN A 105 -12.68 -5.63 -4.00
N ASP A 106 -11.64 -5.77 -3.16
CA ASP A 106 -11.73 -6.58 -1.95
C ASP A 106 -12.80 -6.02 -1.00
N PRO A 107 -13.86 -6.79 -0.68
CA PRO A 107 -14.97 -6.32 0.16
C PRO A 107 -14.53 -5.98 1.59
N PHE A 108 -13.40 -6.52 2.07
CA PHE A 108 -12.90 -6.29 3.43
C PHE A 108 -11.93 -5.11 3.52
N SER A 109 -11.30 -4.72 2.41
CA SER A 109 -10.33 -3.61 2.37
C SER A 109 -10.90 -2.35 1.71
N ARG A 110 -11.59 -2.49 0.57
CA ARG A 110 -12.18 -1.39 -0.25
C ARG A 110 -11.19 -0.30 -0.69
N GLY A 111 -9.90 -0.54 -0.52
CA GLY A 111 -8.82 0.41 -0.76
C GLY A 111 -7.52 -0.11 -0.15
N SER A 112 -6.42 0.60 -0.42
CA SER A 112 -5.10 0.21 0.08
C SER A 112 -4.85 0.67 1.51
N TYR A 113 -4.95 1.98 1.74
CA TYR A 113 -4.78 2.63 3.04
C TYR A 113 -5.28 4.08 2.99
N SER A 114 -5.48 4.70 4.15
CA SER A 114 -5.93 6.08 4.31
C SER A 114 -4.95 7.09 3.74
N PHE A 115 -5.39 8.32 3.52
CA PHE A 115 -4.57 9.48 3.18
C PHE A 115 -5.37 10.76 3.45
N ILE A 116 -4.69 11.87 3.69
CA ILE A 116 -5.33 13.17 3.79
C ILE A 116 -5.54 13.71 2.38
N SER A 117 -6.81 13.77 1.96
CA SER A 117 -7.19 14.34 0.66
C SER A 117 -7.14 15.88 0.70
N ALA A 118 -7.27 16.53 -0.45
CA ALA A 118 -7.33 17.99 -0.53
C ALA A 118 -8.51 18.62 0.24
N GLN A 119 -9.50 17.81 0.63
CA GLN A 119 -10.70 18.23 1.36
C GLN A 119 -10.71 17.72 2.81
N SER A 120 -9.61 17.13 3.30
CA SER A 120 -9.51 16.54 4.62
C SER A 120 -8.36 17.16 5.41
N CYS A 121 -8.36 16.96 6.73
CA CYS A 121 -7.28 17.37 7.60
C CYS A 121 -7.02 16.34 8.71
N VAL A 122 -5.95 16.55 9.48
CA VAL A 122 -5.63 15.72 10.65
C VAL A 122 -6.80 15.67 11.65
N GLY A 123 -7.58 16.74 11.75
CA GLY A 123 -8.78 16.78 12.59
C GLY A 123 -9.86 15.76 12.21
N ASP A 124 -9.89 15.26 10.97
CA ASP A 124 -10.80 14.18 10.59
C ASP A 124 -10.34 12.83 11.15
N ILE A 125 -9.03 12.61 11.22
CA ILE A 125 -8.44 11.44 11.88
C ILE A 125 -8.71 11.49 13.38
N GLU A 126 -8.56 12.66 14.01
CA GLU A 126 -8.87 12.87 15.43
C GLU A 126 -10.33 12.57 15.74
N LYS A 127 -11.26 13.03 14.88
CA LYS A 127 -12.69 12.74 15.00
C LYS A 127 -12.99 11.25 14.84
N LEU A 128 -12.40 10.58 13.84
CA LEU A 128 -12.59 9.15 13.62
C LEU A 128 -12.10 8.33 14.82
N ALA A 129 -11.01 8.75 15.45
CA ALA A 129 -10.44 8.08 16.62
C ALA A 129 -11.22 8.29 17.92
N GLN A 130 -12.26 9.15 17.94
CA GLN A 130 -13.01 9.41 19.16
C GLN A 130 -13.90 8.21 19.55
N PRO A 131 -13.91 7.82 20.85
CA PRO A 131 -14.89 6.87 21.37
C PRO A 131 -16.33 7.40 21.26
N ILE A 132 -17.30 6.48 21.13
CA ILE A 132 -18.73 6.81 21.19
C ILE A 132 -19.33 6.29 22.50
N TYR A 133 -20.01 7.19 23.21
CA TYR A 133 -20.74 6.91 24.45
C TYR A 133 -22.25 7.08 24.21
N SER A 134 -23.05 6.16 24.74
CA SER A 134 -24.52 6.28 24.70
C SER A 134 -25.07 7.28 25.71
N ASN A 135 -24.31 7.56 26.78
CA ASN A 135 -24.67 8.53 27.82
C ASN A 135 -23.41 9.28 28.30
N PRO A 136 -23.45 10.61 28.46
CA PRO A 136 -22.34 11.40 29.02
C PRO A 136 -21.84 10.95 30.40
N ALA A 137 -22.67 10.27 31.20
CA ALA A 137 -22.31 9.80 32.54
C ALA A 137 -21.63 8.41 32.54
N GLN A 138 -21.42 7.78 31.38
CA GLN A 138 -20.87 6.43 31.29
C GLN A 138 -19.34 6.45 31.36
N GLU A 139 -18.76 5.64 32.23
CA GLU A 139 -17.30 5.56 32.41
C GLU A 139 -16.58 4.90 31.22
N LYS A 140 -17.24 3.97 30.52
CA LYS A 140 -16.66 3.21 29.40
C LYS A 140 -17.37 3.51 28.08
N PRO A 141 -16.67 3.53 26.95
CA PRO A 141 -17.29 3.75 25.64
C PRO A 141 -18.05 2.51 25.15
N ASN A 142 -19.12 2.74 24.37
CA ASN A 142 -19.88 1.68 23.71
C ASN A 142 -19.21 1.22 22.41
N LEU A 143 -18.52 2.13 21.72
CA LEU A 143 -17.80 1.85 20.50
C LEU A 143 -16.45 2.57 20.51
N LEU A 144 -15.41 1.83 20.13
CA LEU A 144 -14.06 2.31 19.95
C LEU A 144 -13.64 2.08 18.50
N PHE A 145 -12.80 2.99 17.99
CA PHE A 145 -12.19 2.86 16.68
C PHE A 145 -10.68 2.67 16.83
N ALA A 146 -10.15 1.74 16.05
CA ALA A 146 -8.73 1.45 15.96
C ALA A 146 -8.40 1.04 14.52
N GLY A 147 -7.11 1.03 14.19
CA GLY A 147 -6.61 0.78 12.85
C GLY A 147 -5.73 1.93 12.35
N GLU A 148 -5.20 1.75 11.14
CA GLU A 148 -4.24 2.70 10.55
C GLU A 148 -4.83 4.10 10.41
N ALA A 149 -6.11 4.21 10.08
CA ALA A 149 -6.79 5.48 9.86
C ALA A 149 -7.06 6.28 11.16
N CYS A 150 -6.73 5.74 12.34
CA CYS A 150 -7.01 6.36 13.64
C CYS A 150 -5.77 7.00 14.30
N HIS A 151 -4.61 7.04 13.62
CA HIS A 151 -3.38 7.62 14.18
C HIS A 151 -3.01 8.91 13.45
N THR A 152 -2.97 10.04 14.14
CA THR A 152 -2.70 11.37 13.53
C THR A 152 -1.31 11.48 12.90
N SER A 153 -0.28 10.90 13.53
CA SER A 153 1.10 10.93 13.02
C SER A 153 1.51 9.74 12.15
N TYR A 154 0.89 8.57 12.32
CA TYR A 154 1.32 7.30 11.71
C TYR A 154 0.19 6.62 10.93
N PHE A 155 -0.74 7.40 10.38
CA PHE A 155 -1.75 6.87 9.47
C PHE A 155 -1.11 6.22 8.25
N SER A 156 -1.85 5.32 7.60
CA SER A 156 -1.39 4.49 6.46
C SER A 156 -0.34 3.44 6.80
N THR A 157 -0.05 3.18 8.09
CA THR A 157 1.01 2.24 8.50
C THR A 157 0.52 1.14 9.43
N THR A 158 1.21 0.00 9.39
CA THR A 158 0.95 -1.12 10.31
C THR A 158 1.27 -0.77 11.76
N HIS A 159 2.32 0.01 12.02
CA HIS A 159 2.66 0.40 13.39
C HIS A 159 1.65 1.39 13.96
N GLY A 160 1.13 2.32 13.15
CA GLY A 160 0.00 3.17 13.55
C GLY A 160 -1.24 2.37 13.93
N ALA A 161 -1.59 1.34 13.14
CA ALA A 161 -2.69 0.43 13.46
C ALA A 161 -2.47 -0.34 14.77
N PHE A 162 -1.25 -0.81 15.00
CA PHE A 162 -0.89 -1.49 16.25
C PHE A 162 -1.06 -0.57 17.47
N LEU A 163 -0.55 0.66 17.37
CA LEU A 163 -0.61 1.64 18.47
C LEU A 163 -2.05 2.03 18.82
N THR A 164 -2.90 2.26 17.81
CA THR A 164 -4.32 2.58 18.05
C THR A 164 -5.10 1.39 18.59
N GLY A 165 -4.79 0.17 18.14
CA GLY A 165 -5.35 -1.07 18.72
C GLY A 165 -4.98 -1.25 20.19
N ARG A 166 -3.71 -1.01 20.54
CA ARG A 166 -3.26 -1.04 21.94
C ARG A 166 -3.97 0.03 22.78
N LYS A 167 -4.12 1.26 22.25
CA LYS A 167 -4.86 2.33 22.92
C LYS A 167 -6.32 1.94 23.19
N ALA A 168 -7.02 1.39 22.19
CA ALA A 168 -8.40 0.93 22.34
C ALA A 168 -8.52 -0.23 23.35
N ALA A 169 -7.56 -1.15 23.40
CA ALA A 169 -7.54 -2.21 24.41
C ALA A 169 -7.38 -1.65 25.83
N LEU A 170 -6.53 -0.63 26.01
CA LEU A 170 -6.35 0.03 27.31
C LEU A 170 -7.63 0.74 27.78
N TYR A 171 -8.42 1.35 26.88
CA TYR A 171 -9.74 1.89 27.21
C TYR A 171 -10.72 0.85 27.80
N LEU A 172 -10.56 -0.43 27.46
CA LEU A 172 -11.43 -1.49 27.96
C LEU A 172 -10.98 -2.02 29.33
N VAL A 173 -9.66 -2.11 29.52
CA VAL A 173 -9.04 -2.70 30.71
C VAL A 173 -8.86 -1.70 31.84
N ASP A 174 -8.50 -0.45 31.50
CA ASP A 174 -8.18 0.60 32.47
C ASP A 174 -9.37 1.58 32.56
N SER A 175 -9.86 1.83 33.77
CA SER A 175 -10.94 2.80 34.04
C SER A 175 -10.44 4.24 34.13
N ASP A 176 -9.11 4.46 34.12
CA ASP A 176 -8.50 5.79 34.23
C ASP A 176 -7.80 6.20 32.92
N GLU A 177 -8.38 7.15 32.19
CA GLU A 177 -7.79 7.77 30.99
C GLU A 177 -6.38 8.37 31.25
N ASN A 178 -6.08 8.73 32.50
CA ASN A 178 -4.81 9.34 32.91
C ASN A 178 -3.61 8.39 32.93
N SER A 179 -3.84 7.07 32.91
CA SER A 179 -2.80 6.04 32.83
C SER A 179 -2.28 5.84 31.40
N ILE A 180 -3.05 6.27 30.39
CA ILE A 180 -2.73 6.14 28.96
C ILE A 180 -1.96 7.38 28.49
N LYS A 181 -0.86 7.72 29.17
CA LYS A 181 0.10 8.68 28.61
C LYS A 181 0.86 7.99 27.49
N GLU A 182 0.80 8.56 26.29
CA GLU A 182 1.58 8.10 25.15
C GLU A 182 3.05 7.88 25.56
N VAL A 183 3.61 6.74 25.16
CA VAL A 183 5.04 6.50 25.28
C VAL A 183 5.72 7.54 24.42
N ASP A 184 6.34 8.51 25.09
CA ASP A 184 7.13 9.58 24.47
C ASP A 184 8.13 8.98 23.45
N PRO A 185 7.98 9.28 22.15
CA PRO A 185 8.85 8.74 21.11
C PRO A 185 10.31 9.24 21.23
N SER A 186 10.58 10.26 22.06
CA SER A 186 11.94 10.72 22.36
C SER A 186 12.66 9.88 23.42
N LYS A 187 11.95 9.02 24.16
CA LYS A 187 12.57 8.02 25.03
C LYS A 187 13.05 6.85 24.17
N LYS A 188 14.32 6.93 23.75
CA LYS A 188 15.04 5.82 23.11
C LYS A 188 14.75 4.51 23.84
N LEU A 189 14.27 3.52 23.08
CA LEU A 189 14.35 2.10 23.45
C LEU A 189 15.84 1.72 23.44
N CYS A 190 16.58 2.13 24.47
CA CYS A 190 17.86 1.52 24.82
C CYS A 190 17.56 0.39 25.79
N ASN A 191 17.59 -0.84 25.26
CA ASN A 191 18.16 -2.05 25.85
C ASN A 191 17.40 -3.29 25.37
N LEU A 192 17.82 -3.79 24.21
CA LEU A 192 18.02 -5.22 23.95
C LEU A 192 19.41 -5.37 23.34
#